data_AF-N8R5X3-F1
#
_entry.id   AF-N8R5X3-F1
#
_cell.length_a   1.000
_cell.length_b   1.000
_cell.length_c   1.000
_cell.angle_alpha   90.00
_cell.angle_beta   90.00
_cell.angle_gamma   90.00
#
_symmetry.space_group_name_H-M   'P 1'
#
loop_
_entity.id
_entity.type
_entity.pdbx_description
1 polymer ?
#
loop_
_entity_poly.entity_id
_entity_poly.type
_entity_poly.pdbx_seq_one_letter_code
_entity_poly.pdbx_strand_id
1 'polypeptide(L)'
;MVGENGIGKSAVLESLETFFHNSEWNINNEHIAKTKSNIPYIIPIFLIEKDKLKLSSDEKIFIEKIDSTLRNKSTTDIPSKSIEVGQFAINHIQAVINNLDDESNYYFVALGLNSDTSKSFGIFNKIITNQFYESSSLEADKDFSDTQPNKTKVSENLKTEGNLEEVDEDHLEDEDHLEDEDHLEDEDHLEDEDHLEDEDHLEDEDHLEDEEEFKDNDSENEDSSLSNKILKSNVLAKLFKKIIDLYDYIYIPKELSAEEFTKLHNREFEILMGKTFNQSLKSFIDKKVVDDINGKLESLISDVTKDLEQYTYKSLHTRQQNLKTTDVHKLITDAYFGKRVIHLQVDNKKPIPITKLSSGEKQKAILNIASTLLNKNGSNLKGKYVIFAFDEPESSLHISACFDIFQQLHKTSTYCNQVIFTTHWYGYLPAILDGCTVIISKDIRLPS
;
A
#
# COMPACT_ATOMS: atom_id res chain seq x y z
N MET A 1 -14.75 5.71 10.80
CA MET A 1 -13.27 5.75 10.89
C MET A 1 -12.94 5.91 12.35
N VAL A 2 -12.08 5.05 12.91
CA VAL A 2 -11.74 5.06 14.35
C VAL A 2 -10.28 4.68 14.51
N GLY A 3 -9.63 5.37 15.45
CA GLY A 3 -8.40 5.01 16.11
C GLY A 3 -8.29 5.91 17.33
N GLU A 4 -7.83 5.38 18.46
CA GLU A 4 -7.57 6.20 19.65
C GLU A 4 -6.45 7.24 19.38
N ASN A 5 -5.62 6.93 18.37
CA ASN A 5 -4.49 7.67 17.83
C ASN A 5 -4.91 8.90 16.99
N GLY A 6 -5.74 9.80 17.52
CA GLY A 6 -5.87 11.20 17.06
C GLY A 6 -6.04 11.45 15.55
N ILE A 7 -6.84 10.65 14.84
CA ILE A 7 -6.94 10.71 13.36
C ILE A 7 -7.43 12.09 12.86
N GLY A 8 -6.53 12.82 12.20
CA GLY A 8 -6.84 14.07 11.49
C GLY A 8 -7.63 13.82 10.21
N LYS A 9 -8.29 14.86 9.66
CA LYS A 9 -9.03 14.73 8.39
C LYS A 9 -8.10 14.38 7.22
N SER A 10 -6.97 15.10 7.08
CA SER A 10 -5.97 14.87 6.03
C SER A 10 -5.35 13.46 6.10
N ALA A 11 -5.11 12.95 7.32
CA ALA A 11 -4.58 11.62 7.57
C ALA A 11 -5.43 10.48 6.94
N VAL A 12 -6.72 10.71 6.68
CA VAL A 12 -7.59 9.77 5.94
C VAL A 12 -7.16 9.66 4.47
N LEU A 13 -6.86 10.79 3.83
CA LEU A 13 -6.43 10.83 2.44
C LEU A 13 -4.97 10.40 2.28
N GLU A 14 -4.11 10.73 3.24
CA GLU A 14 -2.74 10.23 3.37
C GLU A 14 -2.70 8.70 3.58
N SER A 15 -3.66 8.15 4.33
CA SER A 15 -3.82 6.69 4.48
C SER A 15 -4.21 6.01 3.16
N LEU A 16 -5.08 6.61 2.36
CA LEU A 16 -5.40 6.09 1.03
C LEU A 16 -4.22 6.26 0.07
N GLU A 17 -3.46 7.34 0.16
CA GLU A 17 -2.23 7.55 -0.63
C GLU A 17 -1.15 6.51 -0.30
N THR A 18 -0.97 6.22 0.98
CA THR A 18 -0.15 5.09 1.48
C THR A 18 -0.63 3.78 0.85
N PHE A 19 -1.94 3.51 0.91
CA PHE A 19 -2.52 2.24 0.45
C PHE A 19 -2.42 2.01 -1.07
N PHE A 20 -2.65 3.04 -1.89
CA PHE A 20 -2.63 2.90 -3.35
C PHE A 20 -1.23 3.01 -3.96
N HIS A 21 -0.30 3.74 -3.33
CA HIS A 21 1.00 4.09 -3.94
C HIS A 21 2.24 3.69 -3.12
N ASN A 22 2.06 3.09 -1.94
CA ASN A 22 3.13 2.81 -0.97
C ASN A 22 3.93 4.06 -0.57
N SER A 23 3.25 5.21 -0.49
CA SER A 23 3.79 6.44 0.08
C SER A 23 4.05 6.29 1.58
N GLU A 24 4.90 7.16 2.15
CA GLU A 24 5.27 7.11 3.56
C GLU A 24 4.08 7.41 4.49
N TRP A 25 3.80 6.51 5.43
CA TRP A 25 2.70 6.68 6.37
C TRP A 25 3.14 7.47 7.61
N ASN A 26 2.69 8.71 7.70
CA ASN A 26 2.81 9.53 8.91
C ASN A 26 1.92 8.97 10.04
N ILE A 27 2.53 8.38 11.07
CA ILE A 27 1.86 7.78 12.24
C ILE A 27 2.19 8.62 13.48
N ASN A 28 1.19 8.94 14.32
CA ASN A 28 1.48 9.58 15.60
C ASN A 28 2.19 8.59 16.56
N ASN A 29 3.48 8.82 16.75
CA ASN A 29 4.36 8.03 17.61
C ASN A 29 3.94 8.01 19.10
N GLU A 30 3.18 9.01 19.57
CA GLU A 30 2.69 9.07 20.98
C GLU A 30 1.81 7.88 21.37
N HIS A 31 1.22 7.19 20.39
CA HIS A 31 0.29 6.07 20.60
C HIS A 31 0.79 4.73 20.03
N ILE A 32 2.06 4.61 19.64
CA ILE A 32 2.64 3.32 19.23
C ILE A 32 2.92 2.49 20.49
N ALA A 33 2.05 1.51 20.76
CA ALA A 33 2.24 0.59 21.87
C ALA A 33 3.49 -0.29 21.67
N LYS A 34 4.17 -0.63 22.78
CA LYS A 34 5.33 -1.54 22.79
C LYS A 34 4.97 -3.02 22.49
N THR A 35 3.75 -3.29 22.05
CA THR A 35 3.17 -4.64 21.91
C THR A 35 2.44 -4.80 20.56
N LYS A 36 2.47 -6.01 19.99
CA LYS A 36 1.92 -6.33 18.66
C LYS A 36 0.39 -6.12 18.53
N SER A 37 -0.33 -5.98 19.64
CA SER A 37 -1.80 -5.92 19.68
C SER A 37 -2.41 -4.57 19.28
N ASN A 38 -1.59 -3.53 19.11
CA ASN A 38 -2.04 -2.16 18.80
C ASN A 38 -1.40 -1.59 17.50
N ILE A 39 -0.98 -2.46 16.57
CA ILE A 39 -0.41 -2.07 15.26
C ILE A 39 -1.48 -1.32 14.44
N PRO A 40 -1.22 -0.09 13.97
CA PRO A 40 -2.15 0.64 13.09
C PRO A 40 -2.37 -0.08 11.76
N TYR A 41 -3.60 -0.04 11.26
CA TYR A 41 -3.97 -0.59 9.94
C TYR A 41 -4.94 0.32 9.17
N ILE A 42 -4.90 0.22 7.85
CA ILE A 42 -5.78 0.91 6.91
C ILE A 42 -6.53 -0.18 6.13
N ILE A 43 -7.86 -0.18 6.14
CA ILE A 43 -8.70 -1.15 5.41
C ILE A 43 -9.76 -0.40 4.59
N PRO A 44 -9.52 -0.12 3.31
CA PRO A 44 -10.59 0.23 2.38
C PRO A 44 -11.45 -1.00 2.11
N ILE A 45 -12.75 -0.79 1.91
CA ILE A 45 -13.70 -1.83 1.49
C ILE A 45 -14.16 -1.48 0.08
N PHE A 46 -13.78 -2.32 -0.87
CA PHE A 46 -14.03 -2.12 -2.29
C PHE A 46 -15.36 -2.75 -2.72
N LEU A 47 -16.08 -2.07 -3.60
CA LEU A 47 -17.16 -2.62 -4.40
C LEU A 47 -16.68 -2.68 -5.85
N ILE A 48 -16.57 -3.88 -6.42
CA ILE A 48 -15.92 -4.13 -7.72
C ILE A 48 -16.86 -4.89 -8.65
N GLU A 49 -17.11 -4.39 -9.85
CA GLU A 49 -17.88 -5.11 -10.88
C GLU A 49 -17.15 -6.39 -11.32
N LYS A 50 -17.86 -7.52 -11.38
CA LYS A 50 -17.26 -8.85 -11.62
C LYS A 50 -16.67 -9.02 -13.02
N ASP A 51 -17.09 -8.22 -13.99
CA ASP A 51 -16.62 -8.28 -15.39
C ASP A 51 -15.25 -7.61 -15.60
N LYS A 52 -14.96 -6.54 -14.83
CA LYS A 52 -13.66 -5.83 -14.84
C LYS A 52 -12.53 -6.68 -14.27
N LEU A 53 -12.83 -7.56 -13.31
CA LEU A 53 -11.83 -8.30 -12.54
C LEU A 53 -11.50 -9.68 -13.15
N LYS A 54 -10.40 -9.76 -13.91
CA LYS A 54 -9.97 -10.99 -14.60
C LYS A 54 -9.20 -11.95 -13.68
N LEU A 55 -9.91 -12.92 -13.11
CA LEU A 55 -9.37 -13.88 -12.13
C LEU A 55 -9.07 -15.28 -12.70
N SER A 56 -8.15 -16.01 -12.06
CA SER A 56 -8.04 -17.47 -12.15
C SER A 56 -9.12 -18.16 -11.30
N SER A 57 -9.26 -19.48 -11.43
CA SER A 57 -10.15 -20.30 -10.58
C SER A 57 -9.86 -20.09 -9.08
N ASP A 58 -8.59 -20.16 -8.69
CA ASP A 58 -8.16 -20.06 -7.28
C ASP A 58 -8.38 -18.65 -6.73
N GLU A 59 -8.04 -17.61 -7.50
CA GLU A 59 -8.32 -16.22 -7.14
C GLU A 59 -9.83 -15.95 -7.03
N LYS A 60 -10.65 -16.59 -7.89
CA LYS A 60 -12.11 -16.48 -7.85
C LYS A 60 -12.70 -17.13 -6.59
N ILE A 61 -12.28 -18.36 -6.26
CA ILE A 61 -12.67 -19.03 -5.00
C ILE A 61 -12.25 -18.19 -3.79
N PHE A 62 -11.08 -17.55 -3.86
CA PHE A 62 -10.57 -16.71 -2.77
C PHE A 62 -11.37 -15.42 -2.57
N ILE A 63 -11.71 -14.68 -3.65
CA ILE A 63 -12.55 -13.47 -3.53
C ILE A 63 -13.99 -13.81 -3.14
N GLU A 64 -14.56 -14.92 -3.61
CA GLU A 64 -15.93 -15.32 -3.30
C GLU A 64 -16.12 -15.63 -1.80
N LYS A 65 -15.08 -16.13 -1.11
CA LYS A 65 -15.09 -16.27 0.36
C LYS A 65 -15.01 -14.94 1.10
N ILE A 66 -14.28 -13.95 0.58
CA ILE A 66 -14.24 -12.60 1.18
C ILE A 66 -15.59 -11.90 0.98
N ASP A 67 -16.16 -11.98 -0.23
CA ASP A 67 -17.47 -11.42 -0.58
C ASP A 67 -18.59 -12.02 0.28
N SER A 68 -18.65 -13.35 0.43
CA SER A 68 -19.63 -14.01 1.30
C SER A 68 -19.47 -13.63 2.77
N THR A 69 -18.23 -13.50 3.26
CA THR A 69 -17.94 -13.07 4.64
C THR A 69 -18.47 -11.66 4.89
N LEU A 70 -18.18 -10.72 4.01
CA LEU A 70 -18.52 -9.30 4.20
C LEU A 70 -20.02 -9.02 3.99
N ARG A 71 -20.71 -9.84 3.20
CA ARG A 71 -22.18 -9.82 3.08
C ARG A 71 -22.90 -10.45 4.26
N ASN A 72 -22.21 -11.24 5.09
CA ASN A 72 -22.77 -11.79 6.32
C ASN A 72 -23.06 -10.65 7.32
N LYS A 73 -24.10 -10.84 8.16
CA LYS A 73 -24.53 -9.89 9.19
C LYS A 73 -23.93 -10.21 10.57
N SER A 74 -23.11 -11.26 10.68
CA SER A 74 -22.51 -11.66 11.96
C SER A 74 -21.44 -10.68 12.43
N THR A 75 -21.51 -10.33 13.71
CA THR A 75 -20.50 -9.52 14.41
C THR A 75 -19.70 -10.33 15.43
N THR A 76 -19.85 -11.66 15.44
CA THR A 76 -19.32 -12.57 16.48
C THR A 76 -17.80 -12.52 16.61
N ASP A 77 -17.10 -12.45 15.49
CA ASP A 77 -15.64 -12.55 15.40
C ASP A 77 -14.95 -11.19 15.17
N ILE A 78 -15.65 -10.10 15.48
CA ILE A 78 -15.07 -8.75 15.51
C ILE A 78 -14.43 -8.53 16.89
N PRO A 79 -13.17 -8.06 16.98
CA PRO A 79 -12.52 -7.79 18.27
C PRO A 79 -13.34 -6.83 19.14
N SER A 80 -13.51 -7.16 20.43
CA SER A 80 -14.37 -6.40 21.36
C SER A 80 -14.02 -4.91 21.45
N LYS A 81 -12.72 -4.56 21.36
CA LYS A 81 -12.22 -3.17 21.31
C LYS A 81 -12.67 -2.37 20.07
N SER A 82 -13.26 -3.02 19.07
CA SER A 82 -13.65 -2.43 17.78
C SER A 82 -15.06 -2.83 17.34
N ILE A 83 -15.85 -3.43 18.24
CA ILE A 83 -17.13 -4.05 17.88
C ILE A 83 -18.17 -3.04 17.36
N GLU A 84 -18.24 -1.84 17.93
CA GLU A 84 -19.10 -0.74 17.42
C GLU A 84 -18.69 -0.30 16.01
N VAL A 85 -17.38 -0.27 15.73
CA VAL A 85 -16.81 0.14 14.44
C VAL A 85 -17.12 -0.90 13.36
N GLY A 86 -17.00 -2.18 13.70
CA GLY A 86 -17.35 -3.29 12.81
C GLY A 86 -18.86 -3.43 12.62
N GLN A 87 -19.68 -3.19 13.66
CA GLN A 87 -21.13 -3.05 13.53
C GLN A 87 -21.50 -1.91 12.57
N PHE A 88 -20.89 -0.73 12.70
CA PHE A 88 -21.09 0.37 11.76
C PHE A 88 -20.68 -0.01 10.33
N ALA A 89 -19.54 -0.68 10.15
CA ALA A 89 -19.06 -1.10 8.84
C ALA A 89 -20.00 -2.14 8.18
N ILE A 90 -20.44 -3.15 8.93
CA ILE A 90 -21.42 -4.14 8.43
C ILE A 90 -22.76 -3.46 8.11
N ASN A 91 -23.28 -2.60 8.99
CA ASN A 91 -24.51 -1.86 8.72
C ASN A 91 -24.39 -0.97 7.47
N HIS A 92 -23.21 -0.39 7.21
CA HIS A 92 -22.93 0.36 5.99
C HIS A 92 -22.89 -0.54 4.75
N ILE A 93 -22.24 -1.71 4.80
CA ILE A 93 -22.24 -2.70 3.72
C ILE A 93 -23.68 -3.13 3.39
N GLN A 94 -24.49 -3.45 4.40
CA GLN A 94 -25.90 -3.82 4.22
C GLN A 94 -26.72 -2.66 3.64
N ALA A 95 -26.45 -1.41 4.04
CA ALA A 95 -27.08 -0.24 3.43
C ALA A 95 -26.67 -0.06 1.96
N VAL A 96 -25.42 -0.34 1.57
CA VAL A 96 -25.00 -0.34 0.16
C VAL A 96 -25.71 -1.45 -0.62
N ILE A 97 -25.71 -2.69 -0.11
CA ILE A 97 -26.40 -3.84 -0.74
C ILE A 97 -27.86 -3.53 -1.05
N ASN A 98 -28.60 -2.99 -0.07
CA ASN A 98 -30.02 -2.65 -0.21
C ASN A 98 -30.30 -1.52 -1.23
N ASN A 99 -29.28 -0.83 -1.74
CA ASN A 99 -29.38 0.24 -2.75
C ASN A 99 -28.76 -0.14 -4.10
N LEU A 100 -28.34 -1.40 -4.31
CA LEU A 100 -27.89 -1.90 -5.62
C LEU A 100 -29.06 -2.54 -6.38
N ASP A 101 -29.22 -2.21 -7.67
CA ASP A 101 -30.22 -2.82 -8.55
C ASP A 101 -30.02 -4.34 -8.72
N ASP A 102 -28.75 -4.78 -8.75
CA ASP A 102 -28.34 -6.18 -8.78
C ASP A 102 -27.03 -6.35 -8.01
N GLU A 103 -27.14 -6.78 -6.75
CA GLU A 103 -26.00 -7.00 -5.85
C GLU A 103 -25.04 -8.11 -6.33
N SER A 104 -25.50 -8.98 -7.25
CA SER A 104 -24.78 -10.19 -7.66
C SER A 104 -23.68 -9.92 -8.70
N ASN A 105 -23.76 -8.77 -9.39
CA ASN A 105 -22.77 -8.29 -10.36
C ASN A 105 -21.51 -7.69 -9.71
N TYR A 106 -21.43 -7.63 -8.39
CA TYR A 106 -20.33 -6.99 -7.64
C TYR A 106 -19.67 -7.94 -6.64
N TYR A 107 -18.38 -7.76 -6.36
CA TYR A 107 -17.70 -8.30 -5.18
C TYR A 107 -17.49 -7.18 -4.15
N PHE A 108 -17.79 -7.45 -2.88
CA PHE A 108 -17.24 -6.72 -1.74
C PHE A 108 -15.87 -7.29 -1.37
N VAL A 109 -14.86 -6.43 -1.21
CA VAL A 109 -13.51 -6.86 -0.82
C VAL A 109 -12.91 -5.93 0.22
N ALA A 110 -12.67 -6.44 1.42
CA ALA A 110 -11.87 -5.76 2.43
C ALA A 110 -10.42 -6.20 2.26
N LEU A 111 -9.54 -5.26 1.93
CA LEU A 111 -8.09 -5.49 1.82
C LEU A 111 -7.39 -4.32 2.46
N GLY A 112 -6.51 -4.60 3.43
CA GLY A 112 -5.81 -3.57 4.17
C GLY A 112 -4.30 -3.77 4.21
N LEU A 113 -3.62 -2.76 4.74
CA LEU A 113 -2.20 -2.76 5.09
C LEU A 113 -2.05 -2.39 6.57
N ASN A 114 -1.12 -3.06 7.26
CA ASN A 114 -0.61 -2.64 8.56
C ASN A 114 0.48 -1.56 8.39
N SER A 115 0.92 -0.93 9.48
CA SER A 115 1.98 0.11 9.48
C SER A 115 3.34 -0.34 8.93
N ASP A 116 3.63 -1.64 8.95
CA ASP A 116 4.83 -2.26 8.37
C ASP A 116 4.66 -2.60 6.87
N THR A 117 3.57 -2.16 6.23
CA THR A 117 3.11 -2.52 4.88
C THR A 117 2.75 -4.00 4.67
N SER A 118 2.67 -4.80 5.74
CA SER A 118 2.15 -6.17 5.65
C SER A 118 0.65 -6.16 5.34
N LYS A 119 0.17 -7.13 4.54
CA LYS A 119 -1.25 -7.25 4.22
C LYS A 119 -2.05 -7.63 5.45
N SER A 120 -3.25 -7.06 5.56
CA SER A 120 -4.10 -7.20 6.73
C SER A 120 -5.58 -7.22 6.35
N PHE A 121 -6.39 -7.93 7.13
CA PHE A 121 -7.84 -7.81 7.14
C PHE A 121 -8.34 -7.03 8.38
N GLY A 122 -7.43 -6.65 9.30
CA GLY A 122 -7.68 -5.98 10.59
C GLY A 122 -8.95 -6.45 11.31
N ILE A 123 -9.94 -5.58 11.48
CA ILE A 123 -11.19 -5.92 12.21
C ILE A 123 -11.97 -7.11 11.63
N PHE A 124 -11.78 -7.44 10.35
CA PHE A 124 -12.43 -8.57 9.68
C PHE A 124 -11.56 -9.84 9.69
N ASN A 125 -10.34 -9.80 10.23
CA ASN A 125 -9.36 -10.88 10.08
C ASN A 125 -9.89 -12.23 10.56
N LYS A 126 -10.40 -12.32 11.79
CA LYS A 126 -10.93 -13.59 12.32
C LYS A 126 -12.16 -14.07 11.53
N ILE A 127 -13.12 -13.19 11.24
CA ILE A 127 -14.30 -13.55 10.44
C ILE A 127 -13.91 -14.14 9.07
N ILE A 128 -12.96 -13.50 8.37
CA ILE A 128 -12.49 -13.94 7.05
C ILE A 128 -11.72 -15.25 7.17
N THR A 129 -10.82 -15.41 8.16
CA THR A 129 -10.05 -16.66 8.30
C THR A 129 -10.93 -17.85 8.68
N ASN A 130 -11.94 -17.67 9.54
CA ASN A 130 -12.87 -18.73 9.93
C ASN A 130 -13.57 -19.37 8.70
N GLN A 131 -13.94 -18.56 7.70
CA GLN A 131 -14.53 -19.06 6.46
C GLN A 131 -13.56 -19.89 5.57
N PHE A 132 -12.25 -19.70 5.73
CA PHE A 132 -11.27 -20.62 5.13
C PHE A 132 -11.15 -21.93 5.92
N TYR A 133 -11.25 -21.92 7.27
CA TYR A 133 -11.26 -23.12 8.10
C TYR A 133 -12.46 -24.04 7.81
N GLU A 134 -13.69 -23.49 7.83
CA GLU A 134 -14.93 -24.22 7.53
C GLU A 134 -14.90 -24.90 6.15
N SER A 135 -14.21 -24.29 5.19
CA SER A 135 -14.03 -24.88 3.86
C SER A 135 -13.17 -26.14 3.89
N SER A 136 -12.08 -26.14 4.66
CA SER A 136 -11.10 -27.24 4.69
C SER A 136 -11.58 -28.46 5.46
N SER A 137 -12.37 -28.30 6.54
CA SER A 137 -13.00 -29.43 7.22
C SER A 137 -14.05 -30.12 6.36
N LEU A 138 -14.85 -29.34 5.61
CA LEU A 138 -15.84 -29.86 4.65
C LEU A 138 -15.26 -30.59 3.42
N GLU A 139 -13.94 -30.58 3.23
CA GLU A 139 -13.26 -31.46 2.27
C GLU A 139 -12.70 -32.72 2.95
N ALA A 140 -12.19 -32.63 4.17
CA ALA A 140 -11.72 -33.78 4.95
C ALA A 140 -12.86 -34.78 5.29
N ASP A 141 -14.04 -34.29 5.66
CA ASP A 141 -15.18 -35.16 6.04
C ASP A 141 -15.79 -35.97 4.88
N LYS A 142 -15.38 -35.73 3.62
CA LYS A 142 -15.90 -36.44 2.44
C LYS A 142 -15.23 -37.80 2.21
N ASP A 143 -13.99 -37.98 2.64
CA ASP A 143 -13.25 -39.24 2.47
C ASP A 143 -13.59 -40.30 3.53
N PHE A 144 -14.44 -39.97 4.52
CA PHE A 144 -14.79 -40.87 5.64
C PHE A 144 -16.24 -41.38 5.63
N SER A 145 -16.77 -41.71 4.44
CA SER A 145 -18.13 -42.27 4.31
C SER A 145 -18.27 -43.50 3.41
N ASP A 146 -17.40 -44.51 3.56
CA ASP A 146 -17.81 -45.90 3.25
C ASP A 146 -17.11 -47.00 4.08
N THR A 147 -17.78 -48.15 4.20
CA THR A 147 -17.33 -49.43 4.80
C THR A 147 -16.93 -49.47 6.30
N GLN A 148 -17.89 -49.84 7.16
CA GLN A 148 -17.61 -50.81 8.24
C GLN A 148 -17.85 -52.24 7.71
N PRO A 149 -17.14 -53.27 8.21
CA PRO A 149 -17.78 -54.07 9.28
C PRO A 149 -16.86 -54.70 10.36
N ASN A 150 -17.36 -54.70 11.59
CA ASN A 150 -17.16 -55.71 12.66
C ASN A 150 -15.75 -56.12 13.15
N LYS A 151 -15.45 -55.65 14.38
CA LYS A 151 -15.13 -56.46 15.59
C LYS A 151 -14.34 -57.78 15.44
N THR A 152 -13.22 -57.87 16.18
CA THR A 152 -13.04 -58.81 17.31
C THR A 152 -11.88 -58.33 18.21
N LYS A 153 -11.87 -58.68 19.51
CA LYS A 153 -10.78 -58.38 20.46
C LYS A 153 -9.69 -59.46 20.43
N VAL A 154 -8.43 -59.10 20.70
CA VAL A 154 -7.56 -59.71 21.74
C VAL A 154 -6.25 -58.91 21.83
N SER A 155 -5.59 -58.97 22.99
CA SER A 155 -4.32 -58.31 23.31
C SER A 155 -3.18 -59.32 23.39
N GLU A 156 -1.95 -58.94 23.04
CA GLU A 156 -0.75 -59.26 23.85
C GLU A 156 0.52 -58.52 23.38
N ASN A 157 1.59 -58.60 24.20
CA ASN A 157 2.91 -58.02 23.95
C ASN A 157 3.81 -59.03 23.20
N LEU A 158 4.87 -58.56 22.53
CA LEU A 158 6.28 -58.85 22.91
C LEU A 158 7.32 -58.29 21.92
N LYS A 159 8.59 -58.28 22.37
CA LYS A 159 9.80 -58.02 21.56
C LYS A 159 10.31 -59.36 20.99
N THR A 160 11.00 -59.36 19.84
CA THR A 160 12.45 -59.63 19.69
C THR A 160 12.90 -59.70 18.21
N GLU A 161 14.06 -59.12 17.94
CA GLU A 161 15.21 -59.60 17.13
C GLU A 161 15.04 -60.73 16.09
N GLY A 162 15.75 -60.60 14.93
CA GLY A 162 16.27 -61.77 14.20
C GLY A 162 16.52 -61.61 12.69
N ASN A 163 17.79 -61.41 12.30
CA ASN A 163 18.49 -61.86 11.07
C ASN A 163 17.88 -61.56 9.67
N LEU A 164 18.60 -60.81 8.81
CA LEU A 164 19.65 -61.24 7.86
C LEU A 164 19.13 -61.96 6.59
N GLU A 165 19.35 -61.35 5.44
CA GLU A 165 20.03 -61.99 4.28
C GLU A 165 20.68 -60.88 3.41
N GLU A 166 21.75 -61.22 2.69
CA GLU A 166 22.66 -60.28 1.99
C GLU A 166 22.37 -60.19 0.48
N VAL A 167 23.02 -59.23 -0.21
CA VAL A 167 23.72 -59.35 -1.53
C VAL A 167 23.96 -57.94 -2.13
N ASP A 168 25.23 -57.53 -2.23
CA ASP A 168 26.02 -57.03 -3.40
C ASP A 168 25.31 -56.20 -4.52
N GLU A 169 25.90 -55.28 -5.31
CA GLU A 169 27.23 -54.66 -5.62
C GLU A 169 26.90 -53.31 -6.38
N ASP A 170 27.70 -52.27 -6.64
CA ASP A 170 29.08 -51.81 -6.36
C ASP A 170 29.10 -50.76 -5.19
N HIS A 171 30.11 -49.96 -4.78
CA HIS A 171 31.41 -49.43 -5.27
C HIS A 171 31.43 -48.25 -6.27
N LEU A 172 31.67 -47.02 -5.76
CA LEU A 172 32.87 -46.23 -6.10
C LEU A 172 33.08 -45.10 -5.07
N GLU A 173 34.31 -44.96 -4.61
CA GLU A 173 34.79 -43.90 -3.71
C GLU A 173 35.43 -42.77 -4.54
N ASP A 174 35.56 -41.58 -3.95
CA ASP A 174 36.70 -40.67 -4.11
C ASP A 174 36.60 -39.62 -2.98
N GLU A 175 37.41 -39.78 -1.93
CA GLU A 175 37.65 -38.72 -0.94
C GLU A 175 38.69 -37.74 -1.50
N ASP A 176 38.60 -36.46 -1.11
CA ASP A 176 39.78 -35.58 -1.09
C ASP A 176 39.59 -34.52 0.01
N HIS A 177 40.26 -34.74 1.14
CA HIS A 177 40.40 -33.77 2.23
C HIS A 177 41.54 -32.80 1.92
N LEU A 178 41.30 -31.50 1.98
CA LEU A 178 42.33 -30.50 2.29
C LEU A 178 41.79 -29.48 3.28
N GLU A 179 42.26 -29.60 4.52
CA GLU A 179 42.37 -28.49 5.46
C GLU A 179 43.69 -27.76 5.18
N ASP A 180 43.72 -26.45 5.34
CA ASP A 180 44.96 -25.69 5.58
C ASP A 180 44.57 -24.48 6.45
N GLU A 181 45.08 -24.45 7.69
CA GLU A 181 45.06 -23.26 8.54
C GLU A 181 46.26 -22.36 8.17
N ASP A 182 46.12 -21.04 8.31
CA ASP A 182 47.30 -20.15 8.38
C ASP A 182 47.03 -19.01 9.37
N HIS A 183 47.71 -19.06 10.51
CA HIS A 183 47.66 -18.07 11.59
C HIS A 183 48.58 -16.88 11.28
N LEU A 184 48.14 -15.65 11.58
CA LEU A 184 49.02 -14.54 11.95
C LEU A 184 48.37 -13.68 13.05
N GLU A 185 49.09 -13.53 14.17
CA GLU A 185 48.82 -12.58 15.27
C GLU A 185 49.96 -11.52 15.29
N ASP A 186 50.18 -10.82 16.42
CA ASP A 186 51.17 -9.74 16.67
C ASP A 186 50.89 -8.40 15.90
N GLU A 187 51.27 -7.17 16.29
CA GLU A 187 52.04 -6.55 17.41
C GLU A 187 51.63 -5.03 17.46
N ASP A 188 51.48 -4.26 18.56
CA ASP A 188 51.01 -4.47 19.95
C ASP A 188 50.69 -3.08 20.63
N HIS A 189 50.02 -3.06 21.81
CA HIS A 189 49.88 -2.00 22.86
C HIS A 189 49.66 -0.48 22.56
N LEU A 190 48.74 0.13 23.33
CA LEU A 190 49.09 1.23 24.27
C LEU A 190 47.98 1.50 25.32
N GLU A 191 48.38 1.67 26.59
CA GLU A 191 47.58 2.13 27.74
C GLU A 191 47.63 3.69 27.80
N ASP A 192 46.95 4.48 28.65
CA ASP A 192 46.65 4.38 30.09
C ASP A 192 45.58 5.44 30.54
N GLU A 193 45.39 5.63 31.86
CA GLU A 193 44.71 6.75 32.58
C GLU A 193 43.17 6.68 32.88
N ASP A 194 42.83 5.80 33.82
CA ASP A 194 42.36 6.11 35.19
C ASP A 194 41.18 7.08 35.52
N HIS A 195 40.31 6.53 36.39
CA HIS A 195 39.61 7.14 37.55
C HIS A 195 38.78 8.44 37.42
N LEU A 196 37.50 8.32 37.81
CA LEU A 196 37.07 8.78 39.15
C LEU A 196 35.82 8.00 39.64
N GLU A 197 35.61 8.00 40.96
CA GLU A 197 34.60 7.20 41.68
C GLU A 197 33.42 8.06 42.20
N ASP A 198 32.82 7.66 43.33
CA ASP A 198 31.65 8.22 44.05
C ASP A 198 30.29 7.81 43.44
N GLU A 199 29.68 6.69 43.87
CA GLU A 199 28.91 6.49 45.13
C GLU A 199 27.57 7.26 45.19
N ASP A 200 26.46 6.50 45.30
CA ASP A 200 25.44 6.74 46.33
C ASP A 200 24.59 5.47 46.52
N HIS A 201 24.59 4.91 47.73
CA HIS A 201 23.78 3.74 48.14
C HIS A 201 22.39 4.19 48.60
N LEU A 202 21.31 3.51 48.16
CA LEU A 202 20.09 3.37 48.96
C LEU A 202 19.41 2.01 48.79
N GLU A 203 19.53 1.21 49.85
CA GLU A 203 18.63 0.14 50.30
C GLU A 203 17.32 0.81 50.84
N ASP A 204 16.16 0.17 51.06
CA ASP A 204 15.80 -1.26 51.08
C ASP A 204 14.24 -1.48 51.00
N GLU A 205 13.81 -2.75 51.11
CA GLU A 205 12.49 -3.27 51.59
C GLU A 205 11.17 -3.11 50.76
N ASP A 206 10.77 -4.22 50.14
CA ASP A 206 9.51 -5.00 50.32
C ASP A 206 8.10 -4.36 50.35
N HIS A 207 7.20 -4.85 49.46
CA HIS A 207 6.20 -5.89 49.84
C HIS A 207 5.27 -6.40 48.70
N LEU A 208 5.28 -7.73 48.52
CA LEU A 208 4.17 -8.68 48.23
C LEU A 208 3.19 -8.52 47.05
N GLU A 209 3.17 -9.60 46.23
CA GLU A 209 2.01 -10.40 45.79
C GLU A 209 0.79 -9.74 45.10
N ASP A 210 0.62 -10.05 43.81
CA ASP A 210 -0.54 -10.83 43.30
C ASP A 210 -0.24 -11.35 41.87
N GLU A 211 0.12 -12.64 41.75
CA GLU A 211 0.29 -13.32 40.44
C GLU A 211 -0.99 -14.08 40.04
N GLU A 212 -1.84 -13.48 39.19
CA GLU A 212 -2.83 -14.28 38.42
C GLU A 212 -2.23 -14.74 37.08
N GLU A 213 -1.75 -15.99 37.03
CA GLU A 213 -1.47 -16.70 35.78
C GLU A 213 -2.75 -16.85 34.93
N PHE A 214 -3.04 -15.86 34.06
CA PHE A 214 -3.97 -16.06 32.96
C PHE A 214 -3.35 -17.00 31.93
N LYS A 215 -3.74 -18.27 32.00
CA LYS A 215 -3.39 -19.32 31.03
C LYS A 215 -4.20 -19.15 29.76
N ASP A 216 -3.75 -18.24 28.91
CA ASP A 216 -4.27 -18.10 27.55
C ASP A 216 -4.02 -19.39 26.74
N ASN A 217 -5.00 -19.71 25.89
CA ASN A 217 -5.18 -21.06 25.37
C ASN A 217 -4.37 -21.32 24.10
N ASP A 218 -3.90 -22.56 23.91
CA ASP A 218 -3.12 -23.01 22.75
C ASP A 218 -3.79 -22.72 21.39
N SER A 219 -5.12 -22.50 21.34
CA SER A 219 -5.87 -22.21 20.11
C SER A 219 -5.44 -20.93 19.39
N GLU A 220 -4.93 -19.90 20.09
CA GLU A 220 -4.50 -18.66 19.41
C GLU A 220 -3.29 -18.88 18.49
N ASN A 221 -2.45 -19.88 18.77
CA ASN A 221 -1.26 -20.18 17.96
C ASN A 221 -1.62 -20.76 16.58
N GLU A 222 -2.70 -21.52 16.46
CA GLU A 222 -3.14 -22.07 15.17
C GLU A 222 -3.84 -21.02 14.29
N ASP A 223 -4.74 -20.22 14.87
CA ASP A 223 -5.38 -19.05 14.22
C ASP A 223 -4.31 -18.07 13.70
N SER A 224 -3.29 -17.79 14.51
CA SER A 224 -2.11 -16.99 14.15
C SER A 224 -1.34 -17.62 12.97
N SER A 225 -1.17 -18.95 12.96
CA SER A 225 -0.45 -19.68 11.91
C SER A 225 -1.17 -19.66 10.57
N LEU A 226 -2.48 -19.93 10.52
CA LEU A 226 -3.22 -19.95 9.24
C LEU A 226 -3.49 -18.54 8.70
N SER A 227 -3.84 -17.59 9.55
CA SER A 227 -4.02 -16.18 9.12
C SER A 227 -2.75 -15.64 8.45
N ASN A 228 -1.57 -15.91 9.02
CA ASN A 228 -0.28 -15.60 8.41
C ASN A 228 -0.07 -16.29 7.05
N LYS A 229 -0.44 -17.57 6.90
CA LYS A 229 -0.34 -18.31 5.62
C LYS A 229 -1.25 -17.72 4.55
N ILE A 230 -2.49 -17.35 4.90
CA ILE A 230 -3.46 -16.71 4.01
C ILE A 230 -2.96 -15.33 3.56
N LEU A 231 -2.51 -14.49 4.51
CA LEU A 231 -2.03 -13.13 4.24
C LEU A 231 -0.72 -13.09 3.43
N LYS A 232 0.13 -14.12 3.57
CA LYS A 232 1.36 -14.30 2.79
C LYS A 232 1.17 -15.10 1.49
N SER A 233 -0.06 -15.51 1.16
CA SER A 233 -0.33 -16.35 -0.01
C SER A 233 -0.06 -15.62 -1.33
N ASN A 234 0.48 -16.35 -2.31
CA ASN A 234 0.72 -15.85 -3.66
C ASN A 234 -0.60 -15.50 -4.39
N VAL A 235 -1.70 -16.17 -4.04
CA VAL A 235 -3.05 -15.86 -4.53
C VAL A 235 -3.48 -14.46 -4.06
N LEU A 236 -3.39 -14.17 -2.76
CA LEU A 236 -3.68 -12.84 -2.24
C LEU A 236 -2.73 -11.77 -2.79
N ALA A 237 -1.45 -12.08 -2.97
CA ALA A 237 -0.50 -11.14 -3.57
C ALA A 237 -0.88 -10.73 -5.00
N LYS A 238 -1.33 -11.68 -5.84
CA LYS A 238 -1.83 -11.42 -7.19
C LYS A 238 -3.17 -10.68 -7.17
N LEU A 239 -4.11 -11.12 -6.32
CA LEU A 239 -5.44 -10.52 -6.20
C LEU A 239 -5.36 -9.06 -5.73
N PHE A 240 -4.57 -8.78 -4.69
CA PHE A 240 -4.31 -7.42 -4.20
C PHE A 240 -3.77 -6.54 -5.33
N LYS A 241 -2.74 -7.00 -6.05
CA LYS A 241 -2.21 -6.25 -7.19
C LYS A 241 -3.28 -5.99 -8.27
N LYS A 242 -4.05 -7.00 -8.67
CA LYS A 242 -5.13 -6.84 -9.67
C LYS A 242 -6.18 -5.82 -9.25
N ILE A 243 -6.48 -5.76 -7.95
CA ILE A 243 -7.44 -4.79 -7.40
C ILE A 243 -6.82 -3.39 -7.42
N ILE A 244 -5.60 -3.17 -6.93
CA ILE A 244 -4.91 -1.87 -7.02
C ILE A 244 -4.78 -1.41 -8.50
N ASP A 245 -4.40 -2.32 -9.40
CA ASP A 245 -4.26 -2.04 -10.84
C ASP A 245 -5.59 -1.58 -11.50
N LEU A 246 -6.77 -1.83 -10.89
CA LEU A 246 -8.07 -1.32 -11.36
C LEU A 246 -8.37 0.13 -10.94
N TYR A 247 -7.69 0.67 -9.92
CA TYR A 247 -7.93 2.03 -9.43
C TYR A 247 -6.88 3.02 -9.96
N ASP A 248 -7.28 4.28 -10.12
CA ASP A 248 -6.39 5.44 -10.27
C ASP A 248 -6.75 6.42 -9.14
N TYR A 249 -5.94 6.44 -8.08
CA TYR A 249 -6.11 7.37 -6.96
C TYR A 249 -5.28 8.65 -7.20
N ILE A 250 -5.95 9.79 -7.14
CA ILE A 250 -5.38 11.10 -7.47
C ILE A 250 -5.53 11.98 -6.23
N TYR A 251 -4.44 12.22 -5.50
CA TYR A 251 -4.47 12.95 -4.24
C TYR A 251 -3.87 14.36 -4.37
N ILE A 252 -4.65 15.38 -4.01
CA ILE A 252 -4.19 16.76 -3.86
C ILE A 252 -4.07 17.08 -2.37
N PRO A 253 -2.88 16.95 -1.75
CA PRO A 253 -2.65 17.43 -0.39
C PRO A 253 -2.72 18.95 -0.31
N LYS A 254 -3.16 19.46 0.84
CA LYS A 254 -3.36 20.88 1.16
C LYS A 254 -2.15 21.78 0.87
N GLU A 255 -0.94 21.25 1.06
CA GLU A 255 0.32 21.99 0.87
C GLU A 255 0.94 21.80 -0.53
N LEU A 256 0.27 21.06 -1.44
CA LEU A 256 0.78 20.83 -2.80
C LEU A 256 0.92 22.15 -3.56
N SER A 257 2.16 22.56 -3.83
CA SER A 257 2.39 23.74 -4.65
C SER A 257 1.87 23.50 -6.08
N ALA A 258 1.19 24.50 -6.65
CA ALA A 258 0.71 24.40 -8.04
C ALA A 258 1.87 24.25 -9.05
N GLU A 259 3.06 24.71 -8.65
CA GLU A 259 4.35 24.46 -9.29
C GLU A 259 4.74 22.98 -9.34
N GLU A 260 4.49 22.24 -8.26
CA GLU A 260 4.72 20.79 -8.16
C GLU A 260 3.70 20.02 -9.00
N PHE A 261 2.41 20.28 -8.74
CA PHE A 261 1.29 19.64 -9.42
C PHE A 261 1.37 19.76 -10.94
N THR A 262 1.85 20.90 -11.46
CA THR A 262 1.91 21.13 -12.92
C THR A 262 3.19 20.64 -13.60
N LYS A 263 4.10 19.94 -12.89
CA LYS A 263 5.22 19.22 -13.51
C LYS A 263 4.68 18.04 -14.33
N LEU A 264 5.17 17.85 -15.56
CA LEU A 264 4.75 16.73 -16.42
C LEU A 264 5.21 15.33 -15.94
N HIS A 265 5.96 15.27 -14.84
CA HIS A 265 6.36 14.03 -14.16
C HIS A 265 5.80 13.95 -12.72
N ASN A 266 4.93 14.88 -12.32
CA ASN A 266 4.10 14.71 -11.13
C ASN A 266 3.10 13.56 -11.40
N ARG A 267 2.97 12.63 -10.43
CA ARG A 267 2.21 11.38 -10.61
C ARG A 267 0.73 11.66 -10.87
N GLU A 268 0.15 12.57 -10.11
CA GLU A 268 -1.25 12.97 -10.24
C GLU A 268 -1.50 13.56 -11.64
N PHE A 269 -0.57 14.39 -12.14
CA PHE A 269 -0.64 14.96 -13.48
C PHE A 269 -0.48 13.91 -14.59
N GLU A 270 0.41 12.93 -14.45
CA GLU A 270 0.55 11.82 -15.43
C GLU A 270 -0.75 10.97 -15.51
N ILE A 271 -1.40 10.70 -14.38
CA ILE A 271 -2.69 10.01 -14.32
C ILE A 271 -3.80 10.87 -14.97
N LEU A 272 -3.91 12.15 -14.58
CA LEU A 272 -4.87 13.10 -15.16
C LEU A 272 -4.70 13.26 -16.68
N MET A 273 -3.48 13.12 -17.19
CA MET A 273 -3.18 13.14 -18.63
C MET A 273 -3.58 11.85 -19.38
N GLY A 274 -3.97 10.79 -18.66
CA GLY A 274 -4.41 9.50 -19.23
C GLY A 274 -3.32 8.71 -19.95
N LYS A 275 -2.05 9.07 -19.75
CA LYS A 275 -0.86 8.41 -20.31
C LYS A 275 0.38 8.92 -19.60
N THR A 276 1.40 8.07 -19.42
CA THR A 276 2.66 8.56 -18.85
C THR A 276 3.43 9.40 -19.87
N PHE A 277 4.12 10.43 -19.38
CA PHE A 277 5.07 11.21 -20.13
C PHE A 277 6.19 10.31 -20.69
N ASN A 278 6.61 9.30 -19.91
CA ASN A 278 7.57 8.29 -20.34
C ASN A 278 7.09 7.41 -21.51
N GLN A 279 5.81 7.02 -21.57
CA GLN A 279 5.23 6.36 -22.75
C GLN A 279 5.26 7.29 -23.97
N SER A 280 4.96 8.58 -23.77
CA SER A 280 5.02 9.57 -24.85
C SER A 280 6.45 9.74 -25.38
N LEU A 281 7.45 9.94 -24.52
CA LEU A 281 8.86 10.01 -24.94
C LEU A 281 9.33 8.73 -25.64
N LYS A 282 8.98 7.54 -25.14
CA LYS A 282 9.36 6.25 -25.75
C LYS A 282 8.84 6.06 -27.19
N SER A 283 7.81 6.81 -27.59
CA SER A 283 7.29 6.82 -28.97
C SER A 283 8.07 7.75 -29.92
N PHE A 284 8.87 8.68 -29.37
CA PHE A 284 9.73 9.61 -30.13
C PHE A 284 11.21 9.24 -30.05
N ILE A 285 11.65 8.63 -28.95
CA ILE A 285 13.02 8.24 -28.65
C ILE A 285 13.00 6.76 -28.30
N ASP A 286 13.20 5.94 -29.33
CA ASP A 286 13.37 4.49 -29.15
C ASP A 286 14.81 4.16 -28.74
N LYS A 287 15.12 2.87 -28.55
CA LYS A 287 16.48 2.43 -28.22
C LYS A 287 17.49 2.82 -29.32
N LYS A 288 17.10 2.80 -30.60
CA LYS A 288 18.02 3.04 -31.73
C LYS A 288 18.52 4.48 -31.75
N VAL A 289 17.67 5.44 -31.41
CA VAL A 289 18.08 6.85 -31.26
C VAL A 289 19.14 6.99 -30.14
N VAL A 290 18.97 6.26 -29.03
CA VAL A 290 19.93 6.28 -27.92
C VAL A 290 21.23 5.54 -28.27
N ASP A 291 21.14 4.41 -28.98
CA ASP A 291 22.30 3.65 -29.47
C ASP A 291 23.12 4.48 -30.49
N ASP A 292 22.48 5.24 -31.39
CA ASP A 292 23.11 6.18 -32.34
C ASP A 292 23.77 7.38 -31.63
N ILE A 293 23.15 7.92 -30.58
CA ILE A 293 23.76 8.95 -29.72
C ILE A 293 25.02 8.39 -29.04
N ASN A 294 24.96 7.18 -28.47
CA ASN A 294 26.11 6.54 -27.82
C ASN A 294 27.27 6.35 -28.81
N GLY A 295 27.03 5.80 -30.00
CA GLY A 295 28.07 5.61 -31.01
C GLY A 295 28.74 6.91 -31.48
N LYS A 296 27.99 8.02 -31.52
CA LYS A 296 28.53 9.36 -31.83
C LYS A 296 29.37 9.94 -30.69
N LEU A 297 28.98 9.69 -29.44
CA LEU A 297 29.77 10.08 -28.26
C LEU A 297 31.07 9.26 -28.17
N GLU A 298 31.01 7.95 -28.42
CA GLU A 298 32.18 7.07 -28.49
C GLU A 298 33.16 7.51 -29.60
N SER A 299 32.66 7.87 -30.80
CA SER A 299 33.51 8.43 -31.86
C SER A 299 34.19 9.72 -31.42
N LEU A 300 33.45 10.66 -30.81
CA LEU A 300 34.00 11.94 -30.35
C LEU A 300 35.08 11.73 -29.27
N ILE A 301 34.87 10.80 -28.34
CA ILE A 301 35.87 10.42 -27.33
C ILE A 301 37.09 9.76 -28.00
N SER A 302 36.89 8.93 -29.03
CA SER A 302 37.98 8.32 -29.81
C SER A 302 38.81 9.38 -30.54
N ASP A 303 38.18 10.37 -31.16
CA ASP A 303 38.86 11.44 -31.88
C ASP A 303 39.66 12.34 -30.93
N VAL A 304 39.04 12.80 -29.83
CA VAL A 304 39.75 13.57 -28.78
C VAL A 304 40.91 12.78 -28.15
N THR A 305 40.79 11.44 -28.05
CA THR A 305 41.88 10.59 -27.54
C THR A 305 43.02 10.40 -28.55
N LYS A 306 42.81 10.62 -29.86
CA LYS A 306 43.89 10.62 -30.87
C LYS A 306 44.71 11.91 -30.80
N ASP A 307 44.04 13.05 -30.56
CA ASP A 307 44.68 14.36 -30.41
C ASP A 307 45.47 14.47 -29.09
N LEU A 308 45.17 13.61 -28.11
CA LEU A 308 45.80 13.57 -26.79
C LEU A 308 46.78 12.41 -26.65
N GLU A 309 47.96 12.51 -27.29
CA GLU A 309 49.01 11.47 -27.39
C GLU A 309 49.25 10.62 -26.12
N GLN A 310 49.18 11.24 -24.93
CA GLN A 310 49.49 10.61 -23.64
C GLN A 310 48.27 10.47 -22.69
N TYR A 311 47.08 10.93 -23.08
CA TYR A 311 45.91 10.99 -22.18
C TYR A 311 44.67 10.31 -22.78
N THR A 312 44.31 9.15 -22.23
CA THR A 312 43.10 8.40 -22.61
C THR A 312 41.91 8.75 -21.73
N TYR A 313 40.77 9.10 -22.31
CA TYR A 313 39.49 9.08 -21.59
C TYR A 313 39.13 7.64 -21.18
N LYS A 314 38.84 7.44 -19.88
CA LYS A 314 38.41 6.16 -19.31
C LYS A 314 37.27 6.38 -18.33
N SER A 315 36.19 5.62 -18.47
CA SER A 315 35.09 5.62 -17.49
C SER A 315 35.53 4.92 -16.21
N LEU A 316 35.28 5.55 -15.06
CA LEU A 316 35.68 5.06 -13.72
C LEU A 316 35.09 3.68 -13.36
N HIS A 317 33.98 3.28 -14.00
CA HIS A 317 33.32 2.01 -13.77
C HIS A 317 32.95 1.32 -15.09
N THR A 318 33.36 0.05 -15.25
CA THR A 318 33.10 -0.76 -16.45
C THR A 318 31.63 -1.09 -16.69
N ARG A 319 30.76 -0.87 -15.70
CA ARG A 319 29.36 -1.35 -15.69
C ARG A 319 28.33 -0.34 -16.24
N GLN A 320 28.71 0.92 -16.43
CA GLN A 320 27.90 1.96 -17.06
C GLN A 320 28.78 2.92 -17.88
N GLN A 321 29.08 2.53 -19.12
CA GLN A 321 29.81 3.37 -20.07
C GLN A 321 28.87 4.20 -20.97
N ASN A 322 27.67 3.67 -21.25
CA ASN A 322 26.75 4.20 -22.27
C ASN A 322 25.46 4.73 -21.64
N LEU A 323 24.86 5.75 -22.24
CA LEU A 323 23.58 6.33 -21.81
C LEU A 323 22.44 5.33 -22.00
N LYS A 324 21.60 5.17 -20.98
CA LYS A 324 20.34 4.41 -21.08
C LYS A 324 19.21 5.34 -21.53
N THR A 325 18.16 4.75 -22.11
CA THR A 325 16.96 5.50 -22.53
C THR A 325 16.28 6.25 -21.37
N THR A 326 16.34 5.70 -20.15
CA THR A 326 15.91 6.36 -18.90
C THR A 326 16.63 7.68 -18.65
N ASP A 327 17.92 7.71 -18.95
CA ASP A 327 18.82 8.82 -18.61
C ASP A 327 18.59 9.97 -19.60
N VAL A 328 18.45 9.63 -20.89
CA VAL A 328 18.02 10.55 -21.96
C VAL A 328 16.62 11.11 -21.69
N HIS A 329 15.67 10.27 -21.26
CA HIS A 329 14.32 10.73 -20.87
C HIS A 329 14.37 11.74 -19.74
N LYS A 330 15.10 11.44 -18.64
CA LYS A 330 15.24 12.36 -17.50
C LYS A 330 15.87 13.68 -17.92
N LEU A 331 16.97 13.65 -18.68
CA LEU A 331 17.64 14.85 -19.19
C LEU A 331 16.68 15.73 -20.02
N ILE A 332 15.75 15.14 -20.77
CA ILE A 332 14.74 15.89 -21.53
C ILE A 332 13.65 16.47 -20.60
N THR A 333 13.18 15.72 -19.61
CA THR A 333 12.28 16.24 -18.56
C THR A 333 12.89 17.50 -17.93
N ASP A 334 14.11 17.38 -17.43
CA ASP A 334 14.78 18.43 -16.66
C ASP A 334 15.16 19.63 -17.56
N ALA A 335 15.78 19.39 -18.72
CA ALA A 335 16.32 20.46 -19.57
C ALA A 335 15.29 21.18 -20.45
N TYR A 336 14.17 20.54 -20.80
CA TYR A 336 13.15 21.08 -21.73
C TYR A 336 11.81 21.39 -21.05
N PHE A 337 11.38 20.57 -20.09
CA PHE A 337 10.11 20.76 -19.36
C PHE A 337 10.29 21.42 -17.99
N GLY A 338 11.38 21.18 -17.27
CA GLY A 338 11.72 21.88 -16.01
C GLY A 338 11.86 23.41 -16.16
N LYS A 339 12.00 23.92 -17.39
CA LYS A 339 12.02 25.35 -17.73
C LYS A 339 10.64 25.93 -18.11
N ARG A 340 9.56 25.14 -18.00
CA ARG A 340 8.21 25.52 -18.43
C ARG A 340 7.27 25.58 -17.24
N VAL A 341 6.43 26.61 -17.21
CA VAL A 341 5.45 26.86 -16.15
C VAL A 341 4.09 27.05 -16.80
N ILE A 342 3.04 26.40 -16.28
CA ILE A 342 1.68 26.61 -16.77
C ILE A 342 1.25 28.06 -16.49
N HIS A 343 0.61 28.70 -17.47
CA HIS A 343 0.07 30.04 -17.33
C HIS A 343 -1.45 30.04 -17.43
N LEU A 344 -2.12 30.72 -16.50
CA LEU A 344 -3.53 31.06 -16.58
C LEU A 344 -3.71 32.12 -17.68
N GLN A 345 -4.50 31.78 -18.68
CA GLN A 345 -5.01 32.74 -19.67
C GLN A 345 -6.24 33.45 -19.07
N VAL A 346 -6.31 34.77 -19.25
CA VAL A 346 -7.44 35.60 -18.81
C VAL A 346 -7.77 36.57 -19.93
N ASP A 347 -9.04 36.69 -20.28
CA ASP A 347 -9.48 37.44 -21.47
C ASP A 347 -8.92 38.86 -21.52
N ASN A 348 -8.34 39.21 -22.67
CA ASN A 348 -7.70 40.49 -22.97
C ASN A 348 -6.58 40.93 -22.00
N LYS A 349 -6.01 40.00 -21.21
CA LYS A 349 -4.85 40.25 -20.34
C LYS A 349 -3.64 39.42 -20.76
N LYS A 350 -2.46 39.80 -20.26
CA LYS A 350 -1.25 38.98 -20.41
C LYS A 350 -1.39 37.68 -19.60
N PRO A 351 -0.92 36.53 -20.11
CA PRO A 351 -0.94 35.27 -19.36
C PRO A 351 -0.18 35.39 -18.04
N ILE A 352 -0.77 34.86 -16.97
CA ILE A 352 -0.21 34.91 -15.62
C ILE A 352 0.36 33.52 -15.29
N PRO A 353 1.67 33.36 -15.00
CA PRO A 353 2.21 32.07 -14.59
C PRO A 353 1.57 31.63 -13.27
N ILE A 354 1.29 30.34 -13.13
CA ILE A 354 0.61 29.77 -11.95
C ILE A 354 1.35 30.06 -10.63
N THR A 355 2.67 30.30 -10.72
CA THR A 355 3.54 30.74 -9.62
C THR A 355 3.15 32.08 -8.98
N LYS A 356 2.50 32.97 -9.75
CA LYS A 356 2.13 34.33 -9.31
C LYS A 356 0.68 34.47 -8.84
N LEU A 357 -0.06 33.36 -8.79
CA LEU A 357 -1.38 33.32 -8.18
C LEU A 357 -1.26 33.28 -6.65
N SER A 358 -2.22 33.88 -5.94
CA SER A 358 -2.34 33.71 -4.49
C SER A 358 -2.68 32.27 -4.11
N SER A 359 -2.49 31.89 -2.84
CA SER A 359 -2.68 30.50 -2.36
C SER A 359 -4.08 29.94 -2.71
N GLY A 360 -5.16 30.67 -2.46
CA GLY A 360 -6.51 30.25 -2.85
C GLY A 360 -6.74 30.21 -4.37
N GLU A 361 -6.12 31.12 -5.14
CA GLU A 361 -6.17 31.07 -6.61
C GLU A 361 -5.39 29.87 -7.17
N LYS A 362 -4.30 29.45 -6.51
CA LYS A 362 -3.57 28.21 -6.83
C LYS A 362 -4.47 26.99 -6.61
N GLN A 363 -5.19 26.90 -5.49
CA GLN A 363 -6.13 25.79 -5.25
C GLN A 363 -7.23 25.72 -6.33
N LYS A 364 -7.84 26.86 -6.68
CA LYS A 364 -8.79 26.93 -7.81
C LYS A 364 -8.16 26.56 -9.15
N ALA A 365 -6.91 26.93 -9.41
CA ALA A 365 -6.21 26.57 -10.63
C ALA A 365 -5.90 25.06 -10.71
N ILE A 366 -5.46 24.44 -9.61
CA ILE A 366 -5.23 22.99 -9.49
C ILE A 366 -6.52 22.23 -9.79
N LEU A 367 -7.63 22.56 -9.11
CA LEU A 367 -8.92 21.90 -9.37
C LEU A 367 -9.41 22.09 -10.81
N ASN A 368 -9.27 23.29 -11.37
CA ASN A 368 -9.70 23.57 -12.74
C ASN A 368 -8.88 22.78 -13.78
N ILE A 369 -7.57 22.67 -13.58
CA ILE A 369 -6.71 21.83 -14.40
C ILE A 369 -7.11 20.35 -14.26
N ALA A 370 -7.25 19.83 -13.03
CA ALA A 370 -7.65 18.44 -12.79
C ALA A 370 -9.01 18.10 -13.42
N SER A 371 -10.04 18.90 -13.14
CA SER A 371 -11.40 18.74 -13.68
C SER A 371 -11.43 18.82 -15.21
N THR A 372 -10.65 19.74 -15.81
CA THR A 372 -10.53 19.85 -17.27
C THR A 372 -9.82 18.65 -17.90
N LEU A 373 -8.81 18.09 -17.22
CA LEU A 373 -8.08 16.92 -17.69
C LEU A 373 -8.91 15.64 -17.56
N LEU A 374 -9.59 15.42 -16.43
CA LEU A 374 -10.53 14.30 -16.25
C LEU A 374 -11.63 14.29 -17.32
N ASN A 375 -12.27 15.44 -17.57
CA ASN A 375 -13.30 15.57 -18.61
C ASN A 375 -12.76 15.22 -20.02
N LYS A 376 -11.55 15.69 -20.37
CA LYS A 376 -10.94 15.43 -21.70
C LYS A 376 -10.41 14.01 -21.86
N ASN A 377 -9.83 13.45 -20.80
CA ASN A 377 -9.06 12.19 -20.83
C ASN A 377 -9.85 11.01 -20.23
N GLY A 378 -11.06 11.20 -19.71
CA GLY A 378 -11.94 10.13 -19.22
C GLY A 378 -12.28 9.07 -20.29
N SER A 379 -12.06 9.37 -21.57
CA SER A 379 -12.08 8.40 -22.67
C SER A 379 -10.88 7.45 -22.70
N ASN A 380 -9.70 7.90 -22.24
CA ASN A 380 -8.47 7.12 -22.10
C ASN A 380 -8.42 6.36 -20.76
N LEU A 381 -9.06 6.90 -19.71
CA LEU A 381 -9.21 6.26 -18.39
C LEU A 381 -10.26 5.12 -18.38
N LYS A 382 -10.87 4.81 -19.54
CA LYS A 382 -11.87 3.75 -19.68
C LYS A 382 -11.30 2.37 -19.34
N GLY A 383 -11.79 1.80 -18.26
CA GLY A 383 -11.42 0.47 -17.76
C GLY A 383 -10.94 0.48 -16.31
N LYS A 384 -10.58 1.66 -15.78
CA LYS A 384 -10.25 1.87 -14.37
C LYS A 384 -11.34 2.63 -13.62
N TYR A 385 -11.28 2.56 -12.30
CA TYR A 385 -12.04 3.39 -11.37
C TYR A 385 -11.19 4.59 -10.92
N VAL A 386 -11.63 5.80 -11.22
CA VAL A 386 -10.91 7.02 -10.82
C VAL A 386 -11.45 7.53 -9.49
N ILE A 387 -10.56 7.69 -8.50
CA ILE A 387 -10.87 8.29 -7.19
C ILE A 387 -10.09 9.59 -7.07
N PHE A 388 -10.79 10.72 -6.99
CA PHE A 388 -10.21 12.05 -6.88
C PHE A 388 -10.32 12.57 -5.44
N ALA A 389 -9.18 12.75 -4.77
CA ALA A 389 -9.08 13.16 -3.38
C ALA A 389 -8.49 14.58 -3.26
N PHE A 390 -9.14 15.47 -2.51
CA PHE A 390 -8.71 16.86 -2.31
C PHE A 390 -8.72 17.26 -0.83
N ASP A 391 -7.56 17.61 -0.27
CA ASP A 391 -7.44 18.03 1.13
C ASP A 391 -7.62 19.55 1.28
N GLU A 392 -8.54 19.96 2.16
CA GLU A 392 -8.91 21.35 2.47
C GLU A 392 -8.96 22.30 1.24
N PRO A 393 -9.86 22.05 0.26
CA PRO A 393 -9.97 22.87 -0.95
C PRO A 393 -10.36 24.33 -0.67
N GLU A 394 -11.00 24.63 0.48
CA GLU A 394 -11.24 26.00 0.92
C GLU A 394 -10.00 26.73 1.45
N SER A 395 -8.87 26.04 1.63
CA SER A 395 -7.67 26.59 2.26
C SER A 395 -7.18 27.85 1.54
N SER A 396 -6.94 28.91 2.32
CA SER A 396 -6.53 30.23 1.83
C SER A 396 -7.50 30.93 0.85
N LEU A 397 -8.75 30.46 0.69
CA LEU A 397 -9.77 31.16 -0.09
C LEU A 397 -10.56 32.17 0.76
N HIS A 398 -11.03 33.23 0.09
CA HIS A 398 -12.02 34.13 0.68
C HIS A 398 -13.40 33.46 0.70
N ILE A 399 -14.20 33.72 1.75
CA ILE A 399 -15.51 33.09 1.98
C ILE A 399 -16.44 33.10 0.76
N SER A 400 -16.46 34.19 -0.02
CA SER A 400 -17.28 34.32 -1.23
C SER A 400 -16.85 33.43 -2.39
N ALA A 401 -15.65 32.86 -2.33
CA ALA A 401 -15.03 32.04 -3.36
C ALA A 401 -15.06 30.54 -3.03
N CYS A 402 -15.41 30.17 -1.78
CA CYS A 402 -15.53 28.78 -1.34
C CYS A 402 -16.73 28.08 -2.02
N PHE A 403 -17.87 28.76 -2.16
CA PHE A 403 -19.05 28.19 -2.81
C PHE A 403 -18.73 27.67 -4.23
N ASP A 404 -18.00 28.45 -5.03
CA ASP A 404 -17.59 28.05 -6.39
C ASP A 404 -16.73 26.77 -6.39
N ILE A 405 -15.82 26.60 -5.41
CA ILE A 405 -14.89 25.47 -5.44
C ILE A 405 -15.59 24.16 -5.08
N PHE A 406 -16.60 24.18 -4.20
CA PHE A 406 -17.43 23.01 -3.91
C PHE A 406 -18.42 22.69 -5.05
N GLN A 407 -18.98 23.70 -5.73
CA GLN A 407 -19.71 23.46 -6.98
C GLN A 407 -18.81 22.85 -8.06
N GLN A 408 -17.53 23.25 -8.13
CA GLN A 408 -16.57 22.68 -9.07
C GLN A 408 -16.12 21.26 -8.69
N LEU A 409 -16.00 20.94 -7.40
CA LEU A 409 -15.78 19.57 -6.91
C LEU A 409 -16.98 18.67 -7.24
N HIS A 410 -18.21 19.13 -7.00
CA HIS A 410 -19.44 18.42 -7.38
C HIS A 410 -19.50 18.18 -8.89
N LYS A 411 -19.22 19.20 -9.72
CA LYS A 411 -19.09 19.01 -11.16
C LYS A 411 -18.01 17.99 -11.54
N THR A 412 -16.92 17.92 -10.78
CA THR A 412 -15.80 17.00 -11.05
C THR A 412 -16.16 15.55 -10.76
N SER A 413 -17.12 15.26 -9.86
CA SER A 413 -17.60 13.88 -9.65
C SER A 413 -18.23 13.28 -10.91
N THR A 414 -18.76 14.09 -11.83
CA THR A 414 -19.27 13.63 -13.12
C THR A 414 -18.18 13.12 -14.10
N TYR A 415 -16.89 13.27 -13.76
CA TYR A 415 -15.75 12.86 -14.57
C TYR A 415 -14.88 11.76 -13.92
N CYS A 416 -15.26 11.24 -12.76
CA CYS A 416 -14.58 10.17 -12.05
C CYS A 416 -15.62 9.23 -11.37
N ASN A 417 -15.17 8.20 -10.65
CA ASN A 417 -16.07 7.26 -9.97
C ASN A 417 -16.35 7.67 -8.53
N GLN A 418 -15.42 8.39 -7.89
CA GLN A 418 -15.59 8.90 -6.53
C GLN A 418 -14.81 10.22 -6.37
N VAL A 419 -15.40 11.18 -5.67
CA VAL A 419 -14.69 12.34 -5.12
C VAL A 419 -14.69 12.20 -3.61
N ILE A 420 -13.54 12.42 -2.99
CA ILE A 420 -13.38 12.49 -1.53
C ILE A 420 -12.73 13.84 -1.22
N PHE A 421 -13.23 14.58 -0.24
CA PHE A 421 -12.59 15.81 0.20
C PHE A 421 -12.67 15.96 1.71
N THR A 422 -11.68 16.63 2.28
CA THR A 422 -11.71 17.10 3.66
C THR A 422 -12.08 18.58 3.67
N THR A 423 -12.69 19.05 4.75
CA THR A 423 -13.01 20.48 4.91
C THR A 423 -13.37 20.77 6.37
N HIS A 424 -13.22 22.02 6.79
CA HIS A 424 -13.78 22.56 8.04
C HIS A 424 -14.99 23.46 7.75
N TRP A 425 -15.28 23.78 6.49
CA TRP A 425 -16.28 24.76 6.08
C TRP A 425 -17.61 24.13 5.67
N TYR A 426 -18.52 23.98 6.63
CA TYR A 426 -19.89 23.42 6.44
C TYR A 426 -20.74 24.09 5.35
N GLY A 427 -20.33 25.25 4.82
CA GLY A 427 -21.01 25.94 3.72
C GLY A 427 -20.96 25.22 2.36
N TYR A 428 -20.26 24.08 2.25
CA TYR A 428 -20.34 23.23 1.05
C TYR A 428 -21.70 22.52 0.92
N LEU A 429 -22.44 22.33 2.03
CA LEU A 429 -23.70 21.59 2.03
C LEU A 429 -24.73 22.12 1.00
N PRO A 430 -25.01 23.44 0.88
CA PRO A 430 -25.85 23.99 -0.20
C PRO A 430 -25.19 24.04 -1.59
N ALA A 431 -23.91 23.67 -1.73
CA ALA A 431 -23.18 23.66 -3.01
C ALA A 431 -23.15 22.26 -3.68
N ILE A 432 -23.55 21.21 -2.95
CA ILE A 432 -23.52 19.81 -3.37
C ILE A 432 -24.95 19.27 -3.36
N LEU A 433 -25.35 18.53 -4.41
CA LEU A 433 -26.71 17.98 -4.54
C LEU A 433 -26.84 16.59 -3.88
N ASP A 434 -25.77 15.81 -3.92
CA ASP A 434 -25.72 14.40 -3.54
C ASP A 434 -24.31 14.03 -3.02
N GLY A 435 -24.26 13.15 -2.02
CA GLY A 435 -23.00 12.73 -1.40
C GLY A 435 -23.16 12.21 0.03
N CYS A 436 -22.05 11.82 0.66
CA CYS A 436 -22.01 11.36 2.05
C CYS A 436 -21.13 12.32 2.89
N THR A 437 -21.59 12.69 4.08
CA THR A 437 -20.83 13.50 5.03
C THR A 437 -20.43 12.64 6.23
N VAL A 438 -19.12 12.54 6.49
CA VAL A 438 -18.59 11.90 7.71
C VAL A 438 -18.01 12.97 8.62
N ILE A 439 -18.57 13.12 9.82
CA ILE A 439 -18.03 14.02 10.85
C ILE A 439 -16.93 13.28 11.61
N ILE A 440 -15.74 13.88 11.69
CA ILE A 440 -14.65 13.42 12.56
C ILE A 440 -14.56 14.39 13.74
N SER A 441 -14.81 13.87 14.94
CA SER A 441 -14.65 14.56 16.23
C SER A 441 -13.66 13.79 17.10
N LYS A 442 -12.91 14.49 17.97
CA LYS A 442 -12.19 13.82 19.06
C LYS A 442 -13.22 13.13 19.96
N ASP A 443 -12.95 11.88 20.32
CA ASP A 443 -13.76 11.11 21.26
C ASP A 443 -13.74 11.79 22.64
N ILE A 444 -14.89 12.35 23.06
CA ILE A 444 -15.07 12.90 24.40
C ILE A 444 -15.65 11.79 25.27
N ARG A 445 -14.79 10.85 25.66
CA ARG A 445 -15.08 9.97 26.80
C ARG A 445 -15.22 10.89 28.02
N LEU A 446 -16.47 11.11 28.45
CA LEU A 446 -16.74 11.77 29.71
C LEU A 446 -16.07 10.96 30.83
N PRO A 447 -15.41 11.59 31.81
CA PRO A 447 -14.89 10.87 32.96
C PRO A 447 -16.06 10.18 33.68
N SER A 448 -15.90 8.89 33.91
CA SER A 448 -16.85 7.98 34.58
C SER A 448 -16.94 8.23 36.08
#